data_AF-A0A950AQ56-F1
#
_entry.id   AF-A0A950AQ56-F1
#
_cell.length_a   1.000
_cell.length_b   1.000
_cell.length_c   1.000
_cell.angle_alpha   90.00
_cell.angle_beta   90.00
_cell.angle_gamma   90.00
#
_symmetry.space_group_name_H-M   'P 1'
#
loop_
_entity.id
_entity.type
_entity.pdbx_description
1 polymer ?
#
loop_
_entity_poly.entity_id
_entity_poly.type
_entity_poly.pdbx_seq_one_letter_code
_entity_poly.pdbx_strand_id
1 'polypeptide(L)' 'MRTFAWLGRYRRTSRDYERSAGSSEAMIKVSSIHRMLRLLKPNPSKKAVPCRYRELQGNVTG' A
#
# COMPACT_ATOMS: atom_id res chain seq x y z
N MET A 1 8.59 -12.20 -2.72
CA MET A 1 8.52 -11.36 -1.49
C MET A 1 7.57 -10.18 -1.72
N ARG A 2 6.45 -10.08 -0.98
CA ARG A 2 5.33 -9.11 -1.19
C ARG A 2 5.15 -8.15 0.00
N THR A 3 6.23 -7.79 0.69
CA THR A 3 6.16 -7.10 1.99
C THR A 3 6.36 -5.59 1.90
N PHE A 4 7.05 -5.08 0.87
CA PHE A 4 7.42 -3.66 0.82
C PHE A 4 6.81 -2.87 -0.34
N ALA A 5 6.09 -3.53 -1.25
CA ALA A 5 5.49 -2.87 -2.43
C ALA A 5 4.54 -1.72 -2.07
N TRP A 6 4.04 -1.68 -0.83
CA TRP A 6 3.18 -0.61 -0.35
C TRP A 6 3.91 0.62 0.19
N LEU A 7 5.19 0.48 0.57
CA LEU A 7 6.00 1.60 1.04
C LEU A 7 6.17 2.65 -0.06
N GLY A 8 6.17 2.23 -1.34
CA GLY A 8 6.19 3.13 -2.49
C GLY A 8 4.96 4.05 -2.61
N ARG A 9 3.85 3.77 -1.91
CA ARG A 9 2.71 4.72 -1.83
C ARG A 9 2.97 5.86 -0.85
N TYR A 10 3.89 5.68 0.09
CA TYR A 10 4.28 6.71 1.05
C TYR A 10 5.59 7.33 0.57
N ARG A 11 5.51 8.55 0.03
CA ARG A 11 6.66 9.25 -0.57
C ARG A 11 7.90 9.29 0.33
N ARG A 12 7.70 9.35 1.64
CA ARG A 12 8.76 9.47 2.65
C ARG A 12 9.50 8.15 2.93
N THR A 13 8.87 6.99 2.76
CA THR A 13 9.50 5.65 2.87
C THR A 13 9.93 5.09 1.52
N SER A 14 9.77 5.85 0.43
CA SER A 14 10.17 5.42 -0.92
C SER A 14 11.67 5.47 -1.14
N ARG A 15 12.41 6.19 -0.28
CA ARG A 15 13.85 6.38 -0.38
C ARG A 15 14.35 6.59 1.04
N ASP A 16 14.95 5.55 1.63
CA ASP A 16 15.56 5.61 2.96
C ASP A 16 16.73 6.58 2.91
N TYR A 17 16.44 7.86 3.15
CA TYR A 17 17.43 8.92 3.24
C TYR A 17 17.80 9.25 4.69
N GLU A 18 17.15 8.61 5.65
CA GLU A 18 17.42 8.85 7.05
C GLU A 18 18.73 8.16 7.41
N ARG A 19 19.74 8.96 7.80
CA ARG A 19 21.05 8.49 8.24
C ARG A 19 20.98 7.63 9.52
N SER A 20 19.79 7.53 10.13
CA SER A 20 19.48 6.75 11.32
C SER A 20 18.38 5.73 11.02
N ALA A 21 18.67 4.45 11.24
CA ALA A 21 17.73 3.34 11.05
C ALA A 21 16.49 3.44 11.96
N GLY A 22 16.61 4.06 13.13
CA GLY A 22 15.50 4.17 14.09
C GLY A 22 14.34 5.01 13.58
N SER A 23 14.63 6.11 12.86
CA SER A 23 13.60 6.92 12.24
C SER A 23 12.88 6.19 11.11
N SER A 24 13.63 5.45 10.28
CA SER A 24 13.06 4.60 9.22
C SER A 24 12.13 3.54 9.80
N GLU A 25 12.52 2.91 10.91
CA GLU A 25 11.68 1.92 11.58
C GLU A 25 10.37 2.52 12.11
N ALA A 26 10.43 3.70 12.72
CA ALA A 26 9.25 4.42 13.19
C ALA A 26 8.31 4.76 12.03
N MET A 27 8.84 5.24 10.91
CA MET A 27 8.07 5.57 9.71
C MET A 27 7.40 4.33 9.09
N ILE A 28 8.07 3.18 9.08
CA ILE A 28 7.49 1.90 8.64
C ILE A 28 6.33 1.49 9.55
N LYS A 29 6.48 1.60 10.87
CA LYS A 29 5.39 1.31 11.84
C LYS A 29 4.18 2.21 11.62
N VAL A 30 4.40 3.52 11.48
CA VAL A 30 3.31 4.49 11.21
C VAL A 30 2.60 4.18 9.89
N SER A 31 3.35 3.87 8.83
CA SER A 31 2.77 3.51 7.52
C SER A 31 1.91 2.24 7.59
N SER A 32 2.35 1.26 8.40
CA SER A 32 1.63 0.01 8.64
C SER A 32 0.33 0.24 9.40
N ILE A 33 0.36 1.03 10.47
CA ILE A 33 -0.83 1.40 11.25
C ILE A 33 -1.84 2.13 10.36
N HIS A 34 -1.41 3.17 9.63
CA HIS A 34 -2.30 3.89 8.73
C HIS A 34 -2.92 2.94 7.69
N ARG A 35 -2.15 2.00 7.15
CA ARG A 35 -2.70 1.00 6.21
C ARG A 35 -3.73 0.10 6.87
N MET A 36 -3.48 -0.41 8.08
CA MET A 36 -4.43 -1.25 8.81
C MET A 36 -5.73 -0.50 9.10
N LEU A 37 -5.65 0.78 9.48
CA LEU A 37 -6.85 1.61 9.70
C LEU A 37 -7.71 1.73 8.44
N ARG A 38 -7.09 1.92 7.26
CA ARG A 38 -7.82 1.96 5.98
C ARG A 38 -8.43 0.62 5.57
N LEU A 39 -7.88 -0.50 6.04
CA LEU A 39 -8.44 -1.83 5.80
C LEU A 39 -9.63 -2.11 6.72
N LEU A 40 -9.54 -1.70 7.99
CA LEU A 40 -10.61 -1.89 8.96
C LEU A 40 -11.83 -1.01 8.64
N LYS A 41 -11.60 0.23 8.23
CA LYS A 41 -12.66 1.18 7.87
C LYS A 41 -12.38 1.79 6.49
N PRO A 42 -12.69 1.06 5.41
CA PRO A 42 -12.53 1.59 4.06
C PRO A 42 -13.49 2.77 3.89
N ASN A 43 -12.97 3.89 3.38
CA ASN A 43 -13.79 5.06 3.10
C ASN A 43 -14.73 4.74 1.92
N PRO A 44 -16.07 4.74 2.11
CA PRO A 44 -17.02 4.37 1.06
C PRO A 44 -17.01 5.35 -0.12
N SER A 45 -16.52 6.58 0.07
CA SER A 45 -16.40 7.57 -1.01
C SER A 45 -15.23 7.26 -1.96
N LYS A 46 -14.23 6.50 -1.49
CA LYS A 46 -13.09 6.12 -2.34
C LYS A 46 -13.51 4.98 -3.26
N LYS A 47 -13.90 5.32 -4.49
CA LYS A 47 -14.04 4.34 -5.57
C LYS A 47 -12.72 3.56 -5.67
N ALA A 48 -12.80 2.24 -5.56
CA ALA A 48 -11.67 1.40 -5.87
C ALA A 48 -11.28 1.69 -7.32
N VAL A 49 -10.02 2.09 -7.55
CA VAL A 49 -9.51 2.20 -8.91
C VAL A 49 -9.63 0.80 -9.49
N PRO A 50 -10.41 0.59 -10.57
CA PRO A 50 -10.51 -0.73 -11.16
C PRO A 50 -9.10 -1.15 -11.56
N CYS A 51 -8.58 -2.17 -10.89
CA CYS A 51 -7.38 -2.84 -11.34
C CYS A 51 -7.76 -3.52 -12.66
N ARG A 52 -7.35 -2.94 -13.80
CA ARG A 52 -7.56 -3.50 -15.16
C ARG A 52 -7.20 -4.98 -15.30
N TYR A 53 -6.45 -5.53 -14.35
CA TYR A 53 -6.09 -6.94 -14.31
C TYR A 53 -7.23 -7.89 -13.94
N ARG A 54 -8.35 -7.40 -13.36
CA ARG A 54 -9.51 -8.24 -13.01
C ARG A 54 -10.36 -8.59 -14.24
N GLU A 55 -10.41 -7.72 -15.24
CA GLU A 55 -11.27 -7.85 -16.42
C GLU A 55 -10.80 -8.95 -17.38
N LEU A 56 -9.52 -9.36 -17.30
CA LEU A 56 -8.97 -10.44 -18.13
C LEU A 56 -9.37 -11.86 -17.68
N GLN A 57 -9.90 -12.03 -16.47
CA GLN A 57 -10.24 -13.35 -15.91
C GLN A 57 -11.66 -13.82 -16.28
N GLY A 58 -12.49 -12.95 -16.86
CA GLY A 58 -13.86 -13.28 -17.29
C GLY A 58 -13.95 -13.78 -18.74
N ASN A 59 -12.84 -13.77 -19.49
CA ASN A 59 -12.85 -13.94 -20.95
C ASN A 59 -12.20 -15.26 -21.38
N VAL A 60 -11.90 -16.15 -20.41
CA VAL A 60 -11.21 -17.44 -20.63
C VAL A 60 -12.18 -18.63 -20.49
N THR A 61 -13.47 -18.34 -20.30
CA THR A 61 -14.54 -19.35 -20.23
C THR A 61 -15.57 -19.06 -21.32
N GLY A 62 -15.16 -19.29 -22.57
CA GLY A 62 -15.98 -19.19 -23.78
C GLY A 62 -15.40 -20.06 -24.87
#